data_AF-A0A849V3K8-F1
#
_entry.id   AF-A0A849V3K8-F1
#
_cell.length_a   1.000
_cell.length_b   1.000
_cell.length_c   1.000
_cell.angle_alpha   90.00
_cell.angle_beta   90.00
_cell.angle_gamma   90.00
#
_symmetry.space_group_name_H-M   'P 1'
#
loop_
_entity.id
_entity.type
_entity.pdbx_description
1 polymer ?
#
loop_
_entity_poly.entity_id
_entity_poly.type
_entity_poly.pdbx_seq_one_letter_code
_entity_poly.pdbx_strand_id
1 'polypeptide(L)'
;MADQIGSRQRQILELLLENKQGLCIDDIAKALNISRNAVQQHISVLEVEGYLQAGELNKTAGRPVRRYILTEAGINSFPKQYAWFSKLMLAELKNEIGSEAFERYMNRLGENLAQNYLHRFTGKPIDERRNELLKIMNELGFKTGKPDEENQHGMTIKAYNCIFHDLAQKHNEICQFDSALMTALLGKDLELSECMAKGGRLCCFNISNN
;
A
#
# COMPACT_ATOMS: atom_id res chain seq x y z
N MET A 1 -11.39 5.99 1.08
CA MET A 1 -12.01 6.83 2.13
C MET A 1 -10.88 7.41 2.95
N ALA A 2 -10.42 8.61 2.61
CA ALA A 2 -9.56 9.38 3.50
C ALA A 2 -10.53 10.20 4.34
N ASP A 3 -10.98 9.62 5.46
CA ASP A 3 -11.80 10.38 6.40
C ASP A 3 -10.96 11.55 6.92
N GLN A 4 -11.52 12.73 6.70
CA GLN A 4 -10.82 14.00 6.78
C GLN A 4 -10.63 14.34 8.27
N ILE A 5 -9.53 13.85 8.87
CA ILE A 5 -9.10 14.24 10.22
C ILE A 5 -9.12 15.77 10.29
N GLY A 6 -10.05 16.32 11.05
CA GLY A 6 -10.23 17.76 11.18
C GLY A 6 -9.00 18.39 11.82
N SER A 7 -8.77 19.70 11.60
CA SER A 7 -7.59 20.41 12.12
C SER A 7 -7.40 20.24 13.63
N ARG A 8 -8.49 20.26 14.42
CA ARG A 8 -8.43 20.03 15.87
C ARG A 8 -8.13 18.58 16.24
N GLN A 9 -8.69 17.62 15.52
CA GLN A 9 -8.36 16.21 15.71
C GLN A 9 -6.89 15.95 15.40
N ARG A 10 -6.35 16.57 14.34
CA ARG A 10 -4.93 16.49 13.99
C ARG A 10 -4.04 17.03 15.11
N GLN A 11 -4.37 18.18 15.69
CA GLN A 11 -3.64 18.72 16.83
C GLN A 11 -3.67 17.80 18.07
N ILE A 12 -4.81 17.14 18.33
CA ILE A 12 -4.89 16.14 19.42
C ILE A 12 -3.96 14.97 19.12
N LEU A 13 -3.97 14.44 17.89
CA LEU A 13 -3.08 13.35 17.50
C LEU A 13 -1.62 13.77 17.63
N GLU A 14 -1.25 14.99 17.22
CA GLU A 14 0.11 15.55 17.36
C GLU A 14 0.55 15.64 18.83
N LEU A 15 -0.31 16.15 19.71
CA LEU A 15 -0.02 16.16 21.15
C LEU A 15 0.21 14.76 21.71
N LEU A 16 -0.62 13.80 21.31
CA LEU A 16 -0.47 12.40 21.74
C LEU A 16 0.75 11.72 21.10
N LEU A 17 1.19 12.18 19.93
CA LEU A 17 2.43 11.72 19.31
C LEU A 17 3.65 12.15 20.13
N GLU A 18 3.64 13.35 20.68
CA GLU A 18 4.71 13.86 21.56
C GLU A 18 4.66 13.25 22.97
N ASN A 19 3.50 12.75 23.39
CA ASN A 19 3.25 12.23 24.74
C ASN A 19 2.90 10.73 24.71
N LYS A 20 3.91 9.87 24.53
CA LYS A 20 3.72 8.42 24.32
C LYS A 20 3.01 7.68 25.46
N GLN A 21 3.10 8.18 26.70
CA GLN A 21 2.38 7.62 27.85
C GLN A 21 0.89 7.99 27.87
N GLY A 22 0.46 8.82 26.92
CA GLY A 22 -0.91 9.29 26.77
C GLY A 22 -1.24 10.47 27.66
N LEU A 23 -2.27 11.22 27.27
CA LEU A 23 -2.77 12.39 27.98
C LEU A 23 -4.22 12.17 28.40
N CYS A 24 -4.64 12.83 29.49
CA CYS A 24 -6.06 12.88 29.82
C CYS A 24 -6.76 14.04 29.11
N ILE A 25 -8.10 14.05 29.16
CA ILE A 25 -8.91 15.11 28.55
C ILE A 25 -8.52 16.49 29.08
N ASP A 26 -8.22 16.62 30.38
CA ASP A 26 -7.87 17.91 30.99
C ASP A 26 -6.50 18.42 30.50
N ASP A 27 -5.54 17.51 30.35
CA ASP A 27 -4.21 17.83 29.80
C ASP A 27 -4.34 18.33 28.35
N ILE A 28 -5.14 17.64 27.53
CA ILE A 28 -5.38 17.99 26.13
C ILE A 28 -6.15 19.32 26.03
N ALA A 29 -7.18 19.52 26.85
CA ALA A 29 -7.98 20.75 26.89
C ALA A 29 -7.11 21.96 27.24
N LYS A 30 -6.23 21.80 28.23
CA LYS A 30 -5.26 22.83 28.64
C LYS A 30 -4.25 23.12 27.53
N ALA A 31 -3.69 22.08 26.90
CA ALA A 31 -2.68 22.23 25.86
C ALA A 31 -3.22 22.90 24.59
N LEU A 32 -4.47 22.59 24.20
CA LEU A 32 -5.10 23.15 23.00
C LEU A 32 -5.95 24.41 23.26
N ASN A 33 -6.07 24.82 24.53
CA ASN A 33 -6.90 25.93 24.99
C ASN A 33 -8.37 25.83 24.49
N ILE A 34 -8.99 24.67 24.70
CA ILE A 34 -10.39 24.39 24.35
C ILE A 34 -11.12 23.75 25.53
N SER A 35 -12.45 23.71 25.47
CA SER A 35 -13.25 23.13 26.55
C SER A 35 -13.07 21.61 26.64
N ARG A 36 -13.25 21.08 27.86
CA ARG A 36 -13.27 19.63 28.13
C ARG A 36 -14.27 18.90 27.22
N ASN A 37 -15.46 19.48 27.01
CA ASN A 37 -16.50 18.91 26.16
C ASN A 37 -16.07 18.85 24.69
N ALA A 38 -15.38 19.89 24.18
CA ALA A 38 -14.86 19.89 22.83
C ALA A 38 -13.81 18.77 22.62
N VAL A 39 -12.90 18.60 23.59
CA VAL A 39 -11.93 17.48 23.57
C VAL A 39 -12.66 16.14 23.59
N GLN A 40 -13.66 15.97 24.46
CA GLN A 40 -14.44 14.72 24.53
C GLN A 40 -15.08 14.37 23.19
N GLN A 41 -15.72 15.33 22.52
CA GLN A 41 -16.32 15.12 21.20
C GLN A 41 -15.27 14.66 20.17
N HIS A 42 -14.11 15.33 20.11
CA HIS A 42 -13.05 14.94 19.18
C HIS A 42 -12.45 13.57 19.50
N ILE A 43 -12.20 13.27 20.77
CA ILE A 43 -11.67 11.97 21.21
C ILE A 43 -12.66 10.85 20.89
N SER A 44 -13.96 11.04 21.16
CA SER A 44 -14.97 10.02 20.85
C SER A 44 -14.98 9.66 19.37
N VAL A 45 -14.87 10.65 18.47
CA VAL A 45 -14.75 10.38 17.03
C VAL A 45 -13.44 9.64 16.73
N LEU A 46 -12.30 10.10 17.25
CA LEU A 46 -11.00 9.47 16.99
C LEU A 46 -10.88 8.04 17.54
N GLU A 47 -11.55 7.72 18.64
CA GLU A 47 -11.64 6.36 19.17
C GLU A 47 -12.54 5.45 18.31
N VAL A 48 -13.69 5.97 17.85
CA VAL A 48 -14.59 5.22 16.94
C VAL A 48 -13.89 4.91 15.61
N GLU A 49 -13.13 5.86 15.08
CA GLU A 49 -12.30 5.69 13.88
C GLU A 49 -11.02 4.86 14.14
N GLY A 50 -10.79 4.42 15.39
CA GLY A 50 -9.70 3.53 15.74
C GLY A 50 -8.32 4.19 15.79
N TYR A 51 -8.21 5.51 15.75
CA TYR A 51 -6.93 6.23 15.88
C TYR A 51 -6.41 6.29 17.32
N LEU A 52 -7.30 6.18 18.30
CA LEU A 52 -7.01 6.26 19.73
C LEU A 52 -7.49 5.03 20.47
N GLN A 53 -6.80 4.72 21.58
CA GLN A 53 -7.21 3.71 22.55
C GLN A 53 -6.91 4.19 23.97
N ALA A 54 -7.50 3.52 24.96
CA ALA A 54 -7.19 3.77 26.36
C ALA A 54 -5.74 3.35 26.67
N GLY A 55 -4.96 4.28 27.23
CA GLY A 55 -3.64 4.01 27.76
C GLY A 55 -3.69 3.44 29.18
N GLU A 56 -2.52 3.16 29.75
CA GLU A 56 -2.43 2.70 31.14
C GLU A 56 -2.99 3.75 32.12
N LEU A 57 -3.69 3.26 33.15
CA LEU A 57 -4.20 4.09 34.22
C LEU A 57 -3.05 4.46 35.15
N ASN A 58 -2.72 5.75 35.24
CA ASN A 58 -1.87 6.22 36.32
C ASN A 58 -2.65 6.13 37.64
N LYS A 59 -2.20 5.25 38.54
CA LYS A 59 -2.65 5.21 39.93
C LYS A 59 -2.05 6.40 40.70
N THR A 60 -2.54 7.60 40.46
CA THR A 60 -2.34 8.72 41.39
C THR A 60 -3.20 8.51 42.64
N ALA A 61 -2.84 9.13 43.77
CA ALA A 61 -3.57 9.04 45.05
C ALA A 61 -5.03 9.56 45.05
N GLY A 62 -5.57 9.90 43.86
CA GLY A 62 -6.94 10.35 43.63
C GLY A 62 -7.73 9.44 42.68
N ARG A 63 -8.84 9.94 42.11
CA ARG A 63 -9.67 9.18 41.17
C ARG A 63 -8.85 8.79 39.91
N PRO A 64 -8.88 7.52 39.46
CA PRO A 64 -8.21 7.11 38.23
C PRO A 64 -8.65 7.97 37.05
N VAL A 65 -7.67 8.49 36.30
CA VAL A 65 -7.93 9.30 35.10
C VAL A 65 -7.58 8.48 33.87
N ARG A 66 -8.55 8.32 32.96
CA ARG A 66 -8.32 7.66 31.67
C ARG A 66 -7.36 8.50 30.83
N ARG A 67 -6.30 7.86 30.36
CA ARG A 67 -5.37 8.41 29.37
C ARG A 67 -5.71 7.86 27.99
N TYR A 68 -5.39 8.64 26.97
CA TYR A 68 -5.56 8.26 25.58
C TYR A 68 -4.19 8.18 24.93
N ILE A 69 -3.95 7.12 24.17
CA ILE A 69 -2.74 6.90 23.39
C ILE A 69 -3.11 6.65 21.94
N LEU A 70 -2.16 6.89 21.04
CA LEU A 70 -2.32 6.53 19.63
C LEU A 70 -2.33 5.00 19.48
N THR A 71 -3.21 4.50 18.63
CA THR A 71 -3.11 3.14 18.08
C THR A 71 -2.07 3.11 16.96
N GLU A 72 -1.82 1.93 16.40
CA GLU A 72 -1.05 1.80 15.17
C GLU A 72 -1.67 2.60 14.01
N ALA A 73 -3.00 2.57 13.85
CA ALA A 73 -3.71 3.38 12.87
C ALA A 73 -3.52 4.89 13.13
N GLY A 74 -3.55 5.31 14.40
CA GLY A 74 -3.21 6.67 14.84
C GLY A 74 -1.81 7.10 14.40
N ILE A 75 -0.81 6.26 14.67
CA ILE A 75 0.58 6.47 14.26
C ILE A 75 0.74 6.47 12.73
N ASN A 76 -0.04 5.65 12.03
CA ASN A 76 0.02 5.54 10.57
C ASN A 76 -0.74 6.65 9.83
N SER A 77 -1.56 7.46 10.55
CA SER A 77 -2.21 8.67 10.00
C SER A 77 -1.24 9.83 9.75
N PHE A 78 -0.04 9.78 10.32
CA PHE A 78 0.99 10.79 10.11
C PHE A 78 1.73 10.56 8.78
N PRO A 79 2.25 11.62 8.14
CA PRO A 79 2.97 11.49 6.87
C PRO A 79 4.05 10.41 6.94
N LYS A 80 4.03 9.50 5.97
CA LYS A 80 5.07 8.47 5.78
C LYS A 80 5.88 8.82 4.54
N GLN A 81 7.18 8.61 4.60
CA GLN A 81 8.09 8.88 3.48
C GLN A 81 8.55 7.60 2.76
N TYR A 82 7.75 6.53 2.81
CA TYR A 82 8.12 5.24 2.20
C TYR A 82 8.39 5.37 0.70
N ALA A 83 7.54 6.10 -0.04
CA ALA A 83 7.74 6.32 -1.48
C ALA A 83 9.06 7.05 -1.79
N TRP A 84 9.38 8.10 -1.03
CA TRP A 84 10.63 8.84 -1.18
C TRP A 84 11.84 7.96 -0.83
N PHE A 85 11.78 7.23 0.28
CA PHE A 85 12.86 6.36 0.72
C PHE A 85 13.11 5.20 -0.26
N SER A 86 12.05 4.55 -0.74
CA SER A 86 12.15 3.50 -1.77
C SER A 86 12.80 4.01 -3.05
N LYS A 87 12.45 5.23 -3.48
CA LYS A 87 13.08 5.85 -4.65
C LYS A 87 14.59 6.07 -4.44
N LEU A 88 14.99 6.55 -3.26
CA LEU A 88 16.41 6.72 -2.93
C LEU A 88 17.15 5.38 -2.94
N MET A 89 16.60 4.37 -2.29
CA MET A 89 17.18 3.03 -2.24
C MET A 89 17.33 2.40 -3.63
N LEU A 90 16.30 2.48 -4.48
CA LEU A 90 16.33 1.89 -5.82
C LEU A 90 17.31 2.60 -6.75
N ALA A 91 17.39 3.93 -6.67
CA ALA A 91 18.36 4.70 -7.43
C ALA A 91 19.80 4.32 -7.04
N GLU A 92 20.08 4.22 -5.74
CA GLU A 92 21.41 3.87 -5.24
C GLU A 92 21.79 2.43 -5.58
N LEU A 93 20.86 1.48 -5.38
CA LEU A 93 21.07 0.09 -5.75
C LEU A 93 21.40 -0.03 -7.25
N LYS A 94 20.68 0.67 -8.12
CA LYS A 94 20.96 0.67 -9.57
C LYS A 94 22.34 1.25 -9.89
N ASN A 95 22.75 2.32 -9.20
CA ASN A 95 24.08 2.90 -9.39
C ASN A 95 25.19 1.91 -9.00
N GLU A 96 24.97 1.15 -7.93
CA GLU A 96 25.94 0.17 -7.41
C GLU A 96 26.11 -1.03 -8.34
N ILE A 97 25.00 -1.65 -8.78
CA ILE A 97 25.05 -2.93 -9.53
C ILE A 97 24.97 -2.75 -11.05
N GLY A 98 24.67 -1.54 -11.53
CA GLY A 98 24.46 -1.23 -12.94
C GLY A 98 23.09 -1.67 -13.47
N SER A 99 22.67 -1.09 -14.60
CA SER A 99 21.32 -1.26 -15.16
C SER A 99 20.96 -2.72 -15.48
N GLU A 100 21.88 -3.48 -16.07
CA GLU A 100 21.62 -4.86 -16.49
C GLU A 100 21.41 -5.80 -15.28
N ALA A 101 22.23 -5.65 -14.23
CA ALA A 101 22.07 -6.43 -13.01
C ALA A 101 20.81 -6.00 -12.23
N PHE A 102 20.47 -4.71 -12.29
CA PHE A 102 19.24 -4.18 -11.71
C PHE A 102 17.98 -4.74 -12.40
N GLU A 103 18.01 -4.88 -13.72
CA GLU A 103 16.93 -5.54 -14.47
C GLU A 103 16.77 -7.01 -14.06
N ARG A 104 17.87 -7.76 -13.95
CA ARG A 104 17.84 -9.14 -13.43
C ARG A 104 17.36 -9.22 -11.98
N TYR A 105 17.71 -8.23 -11.17
CA TYR A 105 17.25 -8.13 -9.79
C TYR A 105 15.73 -7.96 -9.72
N MET A 106 15.14 -7.08 -10.54
CA MET A 106 13.69 -6.88 -10.59
C MET A 106 12.94 -8.12 -11.07
N ASN A 107 13.45 -8.81 -12.10
CA ASN A 107 12.88 -10.09 -12.54
C ASN A 107 12.84 -11.11 -11.40
N ARG A 108 13.97 -11.34 -10.73
CA ARG A 108 14.06 -12.27 -9.59
C ARG A 108 13.14 -11.89 -8.44
N LEU A 109 12.98 -10.60 -8.17
CA LEU A 109 12.08 -10.12 -7.13
C LEU A 109 10.62 -10.48 -7.45
N GLY A 110 10.21 -10.39 -8.72
CA GLY A 110 8.89 -10.81 -9.19
C GLY A 110 8.68 -12.33 -9.07
N GLU A 111 9.67 -13.12 -9.50
CA GLU A 111 9.66 -14.59 -9.37
C GLU A 111 9.59 -15.05 -7.92
N ASN A 112 10.32 -14.38 -7.02
CA ASN A 112 10.31 -14.65 -5.59
C ASN A 112 8.95 -14.35 -4.96
N LEU A 113 8.33 -13.22 -5.33
CA LEU A 113 6.98 -12.90 -4.87
C LEU A 113 5.96 -13.95 -5.37
N ALA A 114 6.12 -14.43 -6.61
CA ALA A 114 5.23 -15.44 -7.18
C ALA A 114 5.17 -16.72 -6.33
N GLN A 115 6.27 -17.11 -5.67
CA GLN A 115 6.32 -18.31 -4.81
C GLN A 115 5.26 -18.29 -3.70
N ASN A 116 4.92 -17.11 -3.19
CA ASN A 116 3.89 -16.97 -2.14
C ASN A 116 2.49 -17.34 -2.64
N TYR A 117 2.25 -17.33 -3.95
CA TYR A 117 0.94 -17.52 -4.56
C TYR A 117 0.81 -18.78 -5.41
N LEU A 118 1.91 -19.46 -5.79
CA LEU A 118 1.89 -20.61 -6.70
C LEU A 118 0.91 -21.73 -6.27
N HIS A 119 0.73 -21.94 -4.97
CA HIS A 119 -0.23 -22.91 -4.43
C HIS A 119 -1.68 -22.65 -4.89
N ARG A 120 -2.04 -21.41 -5.23
CA ARG A 120 -3.37 -21.05 -5.77
C ARG A 120 -3.56 -21.46 -7.22
N PHE A 121 -2.50 -21.82 -7.94
CA PHE A 121 -2.51 -22.13 -9.38
C PHE A 121 -2.35 -23.62 -9.69
N THR A 122 -1.96 -24.43 -8.71
CA THR A 122 -1.72 -25.87 -8.90
C THR A 122 -2.96 -26.57 -9.46
N GLY A 123 -2.79 -27.31 -10.56
CA GLY A 123 -3.86 -28.10 -11.20
C GLY A 123 -4.89 -27.28 -11.99
N LYS A 124 -4.75 -25.96 -12.09
CA LYS A 124 -5.69 -25.11 -12.82
C LYS A 124 -5.37 -25.04 -14.33
N PRO A 125 -6.37 -25.12 -15.22
CA PRO A 125 -6.19 -24.81 -16.64
C PRO A 125 -5.88 -23.32 -16.85
N ILE A 126 -5.38 -22.97 -18.04
CA ILE A 126 -4.88 -21.61 -18.34
C ILE A 126 -5.92 -20.50 -18.09
N ASP A 127 -7.20 -20.73 -18.42
CA ASP A 127 -8.26 -19.75 -18.20
C ASP A 127 -8.53 -19.50 -16.71
N GLU A 128 -8.49 -20.56 -15.90
CA GLU A 128 -8.62 -20.44 -14.45
C GLU A 128 -7.38 -19.80 -13.81
N ARG A 129 -6.19 -20.11 -14.32
CA ARG A 129 -4.94 -19.43 -13.91
C ARG A 129 -5.02 -17.94 -14.21
N ARG A 130 -5.49 -17.55 -15.40
CA ARG A 130 -5.71 -16.14 -15.75
C ARG A 130 -6.67 -15.47 -14.78
N ASN A 131 -7.82 -16.09 -14.50
CA ASN A 131 -8.79 -15.53 -13.56
C ASN A 131 -8.20 -15.39 -12.14
N GLU A 132 -7.40 -16.36 -11.70
CA GLU A 132 -6.70 -16.30 -10.41
C GLU A 132 -5.64 -15.20 -10.37
N LEU A 133 -4.88 -15.04 -11.46
CA LEU A 133 -3.90 -13.97 -11.62
C LEU A 133 -4.55 -12.60 -11.50
N LEU A 134 -5.68 -12.36 -12.17
CA LEU A 134 -6.42 -11.11 -12.05
C LEU A 134 -6.81 -10.83 -10.60
N LYS A 135 -7.27 -11.84 -9.85
CA LYS A 135 -7.60 -11.66 -8.42
C LYS A 135 -6.38 -11.23 -7.61
N ILE A 136 -5.25 -11.91 -7.76
CA ILE A 136 -4.01 -11.57 -7.05
C ILE A 136 -3.54 -10.15 -7.41
N MET A 137 -3.59 -9.78 -8.68
CA MET A 137 -3.24 -8.42 -9.10
C MET A 137 -4.16 -7.38 -8.42
N ASN A 138 -5.46 -7.66 -8.28
CA ASN A 138 -6.37 -6.79 -7.53
C ASN A 138 -6.06 -6.75 -6.03
N GLU A 139 -5.69 -7.87 -5.42
CA GLU A 139 -5.25 -7.94 -4.01
C GLU A 139 -3.97 -7.12 -3.78
N LEU A 140 -3.06 -7.08 -4.76
CA LEU A 140 -1.85 -6.25 -4.74
C LEU A 140 -2.10 -4.76 -5.02
N GLY A 141 -3.34 -4.38 -5.34
CA GLY A 141 -3.75 -2.99 -5.56
C GLY A 141 -3.80 -2.54 -7.03
N PHE A 142 -3.57 -3.44 -7.99
CA PHE A 142 -3.87 -3.15 -9.39
C PHE A 142 -5.38 -3.15 -9.63
N LYS A 143 -5.85 -2.35 -10.58
CA LYS A 143 -7.19 -2.41 -11.13
C LYS A 143 -7.09 -3.09 -12.48
N THR A 144 -7.37 -4.38 -12.53
CA THR A 144 -7.30 -5.13 -13.79
C THR A 144 -8.61 -5.08 -14.57
N GLY A 145 -8.52 -5.25 -15.89
CA GLY A 145 -9.68 -5.49 -16.74
C GLY A 145 -10.41 -6.77 -16.39
N LYS A 146 -11.72 -6.77 -16.66
CA LYS A 146 -12.46 -8.03 -16.80
C LYS A 146 -11.90 -8.75 -18.03
N PRO A 147 -11.93 -10.10 -18.06
CA PRO A 147 -11.73 -10.83 -19.30
C PRO A 147 -12.74 -10.31 -20.32
N ASP A 148 -12.29 -9.68 -21.41
CA ASP A 148 -13.19 -9.23 -22.48
C ASP A 148 -13.83 -10.47 -23.12
N GLU A 149 -15.16 -10.53 -23.17
CA GLU A 149 -15.89 -11.58 -23.91
C GLU A 149 -15.73 -11.41 -25.44
N GLU A 150 -15.42 -10.19 -25.91
CA GLU A 150 -15.28 -9.86 -27.35
C GLU A 150 -13.91 -10.15 -27.95
N ASN A 151 -12.85 -10.23 -27.13
CA ASN A 151 -11.55 -10.73 -27.59
C ASN A 151 -11.60 -12.25 -27.54
N GLN A 152 -12.08 -12.87 -28.62
CA GLN A 152 -12.32 -14.32 -28.80
C GLN A 152 -11.13 -15.25 -28.52
N HIS A 153 -10.00 -14.74 -28.00
CA HIS A 153 -8.85 -15.54 -27.60
C HIS A 153 -8.32 -15.22 -26.19
N GLY A 154 -8.86 -14.22 -25.47
CA GLY A 154 -8.58 -14.05 -24.03
C GLY A 154 -7.10 -13.92 -23.63
N MET A 155 -6.23 -13.55 -24.58
CA MET A 155 -4.77 -13.55 -24.46
C MET A 155 -4.19 -12.25 -23.88
N THR A 156 -5.00 -11.26 -23.49
CA THR A 156 -4.49 -9.97 -23.00
C THR A 156 -4.94 -9.70 -21.57
N ILE A 157 -3.98 -9.33 -20.72
CA ILE A 157 -4.21 -8.83 -19.37
C ILE A 157 -4.02 -7.31 -19.40
N LYS A 158 -5.04 -6.58 -18.94
CA LYS A 158 -5.03 -5.11 -18.87
C LYS A 158 -4.97 -4.66 -17.41
N ALA A 159 -4.11 -3.69 -17.11
CA ALA A 159 -4.07 -2.99 -15.83
C ALA A 159 -4.28 -1.48 -16.02
N TYR A 160 -5.29 -0.92 -15.35
CA TYR A 160 -5.73 0.47 -15.48
C TYR A 160 -5.05 1.46 -14.53
N ASN A 161 -4.20 0.97 -13.62
CA ASN A 161 -3.31 1.79 -12.81
C ASN A 161 -1.94 1.12 -12.71
N CYS A 162 -0.90 1.92 -12.49
CA CYS A 162 0.42 1.43 -12.14
C CYS A 162 0.65 1.73 -10.66
N ILE A 163 0.74 0.69 -9.82
CA ILE A 163 0.98 0.87 -8.38
C ILE A 163 2.41 1.38 -8.08
N PHE A 164 3.28 1.36 -9.09
CA PHE A 164 4.67 1.82 -9.03
C PHE A 164 4.94 3.04 -9.93
N HIS A 165 3.90 3.78 -10.36
CA HIS A 165 3.98 4.76 -11.46
C HIS A 165 5.21 5.69 -11.39
N ASP A 166 5.38 6.40 -10.28
CA ASP A 166 6.46 7.38 -10.09
C ASP A 166 7.86 6.75 -10.10
N LEU A 167 7.97 5.51 -9.64
CA LEU A 167 9.22 4.75 -9.64
C LEU A 167 9.51 4.22 -11.05
N ALA A 168 8.51 3.62 -11.70
CA ALA A 168 8.63 3.03 -13.02
C ALA A 168 8.96 4.07 -14.10
N GLN A 169 8.43 5.30 -14.00
CA GLN A 169 8.79 6.39 -14.91
C GLN A 169 10.28 6.76 -14.87
N LYS A 170 10.94 6.55 -13.73
CA LYS A 170 12.38 6.84 -13.54
C LYS A 170 13.26 5.63 -13.79
N HIS A 171 12.73 4.45 -13.49
CA HIS A 171 13.40 3.17 -13.60
C HIS A 171 12.45 2.19 -14.30
N ASN A 172 12.44 2.21 -15.63
CA ASN A 172 11.58 1.34 -16.44
C ASN A 172 11.79 -0.15 -16.15
N GLU A 173 12.97 -0.53 -15.62
CA GLU A 173 13.30 -1.89 -15.21
C GLU A 173 12.36 -2.42 -14.10
N ILE A 174 11.69 -1.54 -13.35
CA ILE A 174 10.67 -1.93 -12.36
C ILE A 174 9.50 -2.66 -13.04
N CYS A 175 9.17 -2.35 -14.29
CA CYS A 175 8.13 -3.08 -15.00
C CYS A 175 8.47 -4.57 -15.21
N GLN A 176 9.74 -4.96 -15.12
CA GLN A 176 10.14 -6.36 -15.17
C GLN A 176 9.68 -7.15 -13.94
N PHE A 177 9.54 -6.49 -12.79
CA PHE A 177 8.99 -7.13 -11.60
C PHE A 177 7.54 -7.62 -11.85
N ASP A 178 6.70 -6.76 -12.43
CA ASP A 178 5.30 -7.11 -12.73
C ASP A 178 5.23 -8.22 -13.79
N SER A 179 6.02 -8.09 -14.88
CA SER A 179 6.09 -9.11 -15.94
C SER A 179 6.53 -10.47 -15.39
N ALA A 180 7.62 -10.51 -14.61
CA ALA A 180 8.16 -11.76 -14.05
C ALA A 180 7.19 -12.42 -13.06
N LEU A 181 6.54 -11.63 -12.19
CA LEU A 181 5.49 -12.11 -11.30
C LEU A 181 4.37 -12.79 -12.09
N MET A 182 3.82 -12.11 -13.09
CA MET A 182 2.69 -12.62 -13.84
C MET A 182 3.07 -13.83 -14.71
N THR A 183 4.25 -13.82 -15.34
CA THR A 183 4.76 -14.96 -16.11
C THR A 183 4.97 -16.18 -15.22
N ALA A 184 5.56 -16.02 -14.04
CA ALA A 184 5.76 -17.13 -13.09
C ALA A 184 4.43 -17.73 -12.62
N LEU A 185 3.42 -16.89 -12.31
CA LEU A 185 2.11 -17.37 -11.87
C LEU A 185 1.29 -18.00 -13.00
N LEU A 186 1.34 -17.42 -14.20
CA LEU A 186 0.59 -17.92 -15.36
C LEU A 186 1.26 -19.14 -16.02
N GLY A 187 2.58 -19.29 -15.87
CA GLY A 187 3.37 -20.33 -16.52
C GLY A 187 3.44 -20.16 -18.04
N LYS A 188 3.30 -18.93 -18.52
CA LYS A 188 3.38 -18.53 -19.93
C LYS A 188 4.08 -17.18 -20.01
N ASP A 189 4.87 -16.99 -21.05
CA ASP A 189 5.57 -15.73 -21.28
C ASP A 189 4.59 -14.61 -21.62
N LEU A 190 4.87 -13.42 -21.11
CA LEU A 190 4.06 -12.22 -21.31
C LEU A 190 4.87 -11.14 -22.02
N GLU A 191 4.25 -10.51 -23.02
CA GLU A 191 4.81 -9.35 -23.70
C GLU A 191 4.08 -8.08 -23.24
N LEU A 192 4.83 -7.13 -22.68
CA LEU A 192 4.31 -5.80 -22.31
C LEU A 192 4.22 -4.91 -23.56
N SER A 193 3.03 -4.82 -24.16
CA SER A 193 2.78 -4.08 -25.41
C SER A 193 2.42 -2.61 -25.23
N GLU A 194 1.86 -2.24 -24.07
CA GLU A 194 1.58 -0.85 -23.69
C GLU A 194 1.98 -0.64 -22.24
N CYS A 195 2.55 0.51 -21.88
CA CYS A 195 3.02 0.77 -20.53
C CYS A 195 2.76 2.22 -20.10
N MET A 196 2.05 2.40 -18.99
CA MET A 196 1.78 3.73 -18.40
C MET A 196 3.05 4.50 -18.04
N ALA A 197 4.10 3.82 -17.56
CA ALA A 197 5.38 4.46 -17.24
C ALA A 197 6.08 5.04 -18.48
N LYS A 198 5.78 4.49 -19.67
CA LYS A 198 6.29 4.94 -20.97
C LYS A 198 5.32 5.87 -21.71
N GLY A 199 4.29 6.39 -21.02
CA GLY A 199 3.31 7.32 -21.60
C GLY A 199 2.07 6.65 -22.22
N GLY A 200 1.89 5.34 -22.07
CA GLY A 200 0.66 4.65 -22.43
C GLY A 200 -0.53 5.03 -21.54
N ARG A 201 -1.75 4.70 -21.98
CA ARG A 201 -2.98 4.94 -21.21
C ARG A 201 -3.22 3.87 -20.15
N LEU A 202 -2.77 2.64 -20.42
CA LEU A 202 -2.87 1.50 -19.51
C LEU A 202 -1.68 0.55 -19.75
N CYS A 203 -1.52 -0.47 -18.90
CA CYS A 203 -0.54 -1.52 -19.15
C CYS A 203 -1.22 -2.73 -19.81
N CYS A 204 -0.74 -3.14 -20.99
CA CYS A 204 -1.23 -4.30 -21.74
C CYS A 204 -0.16 -5.40 -21.73
N PHE A 205 -0.51 -6.58 -21.22
CA PHE A 205 0.34 -7.77 -21.24
C PHE A 205 -0.31 -8.83 -22.12
N ASN A 206 0.38 -9.22 -23.20
CA ASN A 206 -0.10 -10.25 -24.13
C ASN A 206 0.53 -11.60 -23.77
N ILE A 207 -0.31 -12.62 -23.65
CA ILE A 207 0.07 -14.00 -23.37
C ILE A 207 0.61 -14.63 -24.64
N SER A 208 1.80 -15.19 -24.56
CA SER A 208 2.45 -15.88 -25.67
C SER A 208 1.76 -17.22 -25.98
N ASN A 209 1.64 -17.55 -27.27
CA ASN A 209 0.95 -18.76 -27.75
C ASN A 209 1.80 -20.03 -27.77
N ASN A 210 3.07 -19.98 -27.36
CA ASN A 210 3.93 -21.17 -27.31
C ASN A 210 3.53 -22.12 -26.19
#